data_AF-A0A419IBI3-F1
#
_entry.id   AF-A0A419IBI3-F1
#
_cell.length_a   1.000
_cell.length_b   1.000
_cell.length_c   1.000
_cell.angle_alpha   90.00
_cell.angle_beta   90.00
_cell.angle_gamma   90.00
#
_symmetry.space_group_name_H-M   'P 1'
#
loop_
_entity.id
_entity.type
_entity.pdbx_description
1 polymer ?
#
loop_
_entity_poly.entity_id
_entity_poly.type
_entity_poly.pdbx_seq_one_letter_code
_entity_poly.pdbx_strand_id
1 'polypeptide(L)'
;MRIECKQLVPHEPSRRTPWDRVRIHDELIADRAARGDRAAFGVLVGRYSSAVHHLVRRMVPEAEDTDRIVIEIFLAVWQELRDPGCHRGFLRSLGRALAAELRRHRSD
;
A
#
# COMPACT_ATOMS: atom_id res chain seq x y z
N MET A 1 24.41 18.61 38.30
CA MET A 1 24.69 18.27 36.89
C MET A 1 23.47 18.70 36.07
N ARG A 2 23.50 19.92 35.52
CA ARG A 2 22.43 20.48 34.67
C ARG A 2 22.90 20.36 33.22
N ILE A 3 22.18 19.64 32.38
CA ILE A 3 22.41 19.65 30.93
C ILE A 3 21.52 20.75 30.37
N GLU A 4 22.14 21.78 29.81
CA GLU A 4 21.45 22.91 29.20
C GLU A 4 20.77 22.51 27.89
N CYS A 5 19.50 22.88 27.81
CA CYS A 5 18.66 22.84 26.62
C CYS A 5 19.11 23.98 25.69
N LYS A 6 20.17 23.76 24.90
CA LYS A 6 20.68 24.79 24.00
C LYS A 6 20.10 24.62 22.59
N GLN A 7 19.13 25.51 22.32
CA GLN A 7 18.77 26.10 21.04
C GLN A 7 17.95 25.26 20.05
N LEU A 8 16.64 25.58 20.00
CA LEU A 8 15.80 25.42 18.83
C LEU A 8 16.47 26.11 17.62
N VAL A 9 16.84 25.30 16.64
CA VAL A 9 17.17 25.76 15.29
C VAL A 9 15.84 25.81 14.51
N PRO A 10 15.53 26.89 13.76
CA PRO A 10 14.33 26.94 12.92
C PRO A 10 14.30 25.76 11.95
N HIS A 11 13.18 25.03 11.89
CA HIS A 11 13.04 23.86 11.03
C HIS A 11 13.02 24.30 9.56
N GLU A 12 14.14 24.09 8.89
CA GLU A 12 14.29 24.27 7.45
C GLU A 12 13.42 23.21 6.71
N PRO A 13 12.54 23.58 5.76
CA PRO A 13 11.55 22.64 5.18
C PRO A 13 12.15 21.78 4.07
N SER A 14 13.36 21.23 4.27
CA SER A 14 14.14 20.57 3.22
C SER A 14 14.97 19.38 3.70
N ARG A 15 14.31 18.35 4.23
CA ARG A 15 14.89 16.99 4.23
C ARG A 15 13.85 16.00 3.71
N ARG A 16 13.60 16.02 2.39
CA ARG A 16 12.95 14.88 1.71
C ARG A 16 13.83 13.66 1.93
N THR A 17 13.37 12.72 2.74
CA THR A 17 14.03 11.46 3.02
C THR A 17 14.06 10.57 1.76
N PRO A 18 14.96 9.58 1.67
CA PRO A 18 14.99 8.64 0.55
C PRO A 18 13.64 7.93 0.31
N TRP A 19 12.87 7.71 1.37
CA TRP A 19 11.54 7.11 1.33
C TRP A 19 10.47 8.06 0.76
N ASP A 20 10.65 9.38 0.85
CA ASP A 20 9.78 10.35 0.19
C ASP A 20 9.90 10.26 -1.34
N ARG A 21 11.08 9.90 -1.88
CA ARG A 21 11.27 9.67 -3.32
C ARG A 21 10.59 8.37 -3.79
N VAL A 22 10.63 7.31 -2.98
CA VAL A 22 9.96 6.02 -3.28
C VAL A 22 8.44 6.18 -3.26
N ARG A 23 7.89 6.95 -2.30
CA ARG A 23 6.45 7.25 -2.22
C ARG A 23 5.95 8.11 -3.39
N ILE A 24 6.68 9.17 -3.76
CA ILE A 24 6.36 9.98 -4.94
C ILE A 24 6.37 9.11 -6.21
N HIS A 25 7.25 8.10 -6.27
CA HIS A 25 7.29 7.17 -7.39
C HIS A 25 6.07 6.23 -7.45
N ASP A 26 5.57 5.74 -6.31
CA ASP A 26 4.41 4.82 -6.30
C ASP A 26 3.09 5.51 -6.62
N GLU A 27 2.91 6.77 -6.20
CA GLU A 27 1.74 7.55 -6.58
C GLU A 27 1.71 7.82 -8.10
N LEU A 28 2.86 8.14 -8.71
CA LEU A 28 2.95 8.28 -10.17
C LEU A 28 2.70 6.98 -10.93
N ILE A 29 3.20 5.85 -10.42
CA ILE A 29 2.89 4.54 -11.01
C ILE A 29 1.39 4.23 -10.83
N ALA A 30 0.81 4.55 -9.67
CA ALA A 30 -0.61 4.34 -9.40
C ALA A 30 -1.51 5.16 -10.33
N ASP A 31 -1.15 6.41 -10.63
CA ASP A 31 -1.86 7.26 -11.59
C ASP A 31 -1.85 6.68 -13.01
N ARG A 32 -0.74 6.06 -13.41
CA ARG A 32 -0.66 5.34 -14.69
C ARG A 32 -1.53 4.09 -14.67
N ALA A 33 -1.47 3.31 -13.58
CA ALA A 33 -2.30 2.13 -13.40
C ALA A 33 -3.80 2.47 -13.41
N ALA A 34 -4.20 3.57 -12.78
CA ALA A 34 -5.57 4.10 -12.77
C ALA A 34 -6.09 4.42 -14.19
N ARG A 35 -5.20 4.79 -15.11
CA ARG A 35 -5.53 5.00 -16.54
C ARG A 35 -5.52 3.72 -17.37
N GLY A 36 -5.30 2.56 -16.75
CA GLY A 36 -5.28 1.25 -17.42
C GLY A 36 -3.90 0.75 -17.82
N ASP A 37 -2.80 1.41 -17.39
CA ASP A 37 -1.44 0.92 -17.64
C ASP A 37 -1.15 -0.34 -16.79
N ARG A 38 -1.29 -1.51 -17.42
CA ARG A 38 -1.06 -2.81 -16.77
C ARG A 38 0.38 -3.01 -16.35
N ALA A 39 1.35 -2.45 -17.07
CA ALA A 39 2.76 -2.58 -16.73
C ALA A 39 3.08 -1.78 -15.46
N ALA A 40 2.54 -0.57 -15.36
CA ALA A 40 2.60 0.23 -14.14
C ALA A 40 2.01 -0.53 -12.94
N PHE A 41 0.83 -1.13 -13.10
CA PHE A 41 0.24 -1.94 -12.04
C PHE A 41 1.10 -3.16 -11.67
N GLY A 42 1.70 -3.83 -12.66
CA GLY A 42 2.63 -4.94 -12.44
C GLY A 42 3.84 -4.56 -11.58
N VAL A 43 4.36 -3.33 -11.71
CA VAL A 43 5.44 -2.82 -10.84
C VAL A 43 4.98 -2.71 -9.39
N LEU A 44 3.76 -2.20 -9.16
CA LEU A 44 3.18 -2.10 -7.82
C LEU A 44 2.92 -3.50 -7.24
N VAL A 45 2.34 -4.42 -8.00
CA VAL A 45 2.14 -5.81 -7.57
C VAL A 45 3.48 -6.42 -7.18
N GLY A 46 4.49 -6.39 -8.06
CA GLY A 46 5.81 -6.96 -7.77
C GLY A 46 6.48 -6.38 -6.52
N ARG A 47 6.26 -5.09 -6.22
CA ARG A 47 6.78 -4.43 -5.02
C ARG A 47 6.08 -4.87 -3.74
N TYR A 48 4.77 -5.10 -3.79
CA TYR A 48 3.95 -5.33 -2.59
C TYR A 48 3.54 -6.79 -2.37
N SER A 49 3.64 -7.67 -3.38
CA SER A 49 3.19 -9.07 -3.30
C SER A 49 3.76 -9.82 -2.10
N SER A 50 5.07 -9.76 -1.85
CA SER A 50 5.69 -10.47 -0.73
C SER A 50 5.19 -9.97 0.64
N ALA A 51 4.99 -8.66 0.78
CA ALA A 51 4.50 -8.06 2.02
C ALA A 51 3.02 -8.43 2.27
N VAL A 52 2.18 -8.35 1.23
CA VAL A 52 0.77 -8.73 1.29
C VAL A 52 0.63 -10.21 1.60
N HIS A 53 1.36 -11.08 0.89
CA HIS A 53 1.35 -12.52 1.12
C HIS A 53 1.74 -12.87 2.57
N HIS A 54 2.84 -12.29 3.08
CA HIS A 54 3.25 -12.52 4.46
C HIS A 54 2.20 -12.05 5.48
N LEU A 55 1.58 -10.90 5.23
CA LEU A 55 0.52 -10.37 6.10
C LEU A 55 -0.72 -11.26 6.10
N VAL A 56 -1.18 -11.69 4.91
CA VAL A 56 -2.35 -12.58 4.78
C VAL A 56 -2.08 -13.90 5.49
N ARG A 57 -0.95 -14.56 5.21
CA ARG A 57 -0.56 -15.82 5.86
C ARG A 57 -0.50 -15.73 7.38
N ARG A 58 -0.09 -14.58 7.92
CA ARG A 58 -0.03 -14.35 9.38
C ARG A 58 -1.42 -14.13 9.99
N MET A 59 -2.33 -13.50 9.25
CA MET A 59 -3.64 -13.10 9.76
C MET A 59 -4.72 -14.15 9.51
N VAL A 60 -4.54 -15.01 8.51
CA VAL A 60 -5.47 -16.09 8.13
C VAL A 60 -4.68 -17.40 8.02
N PRO A 61 -4.29 -18.02 9.16
CA PRO A 61 -3.44 -19.22 9.15
C PRO A 61 -4.13 -20.45 8.56
N GLU A 62 -5.46 -20.50 8.69
CA GLU A 62 -6.32 -21.59 8.24
C GLU A 62 -6.73 -21.48 6.77
N ALA A 63 -6.32 -20.41 6.06
CA ALA A 63 -6.62 -20.28 4.64
C ALA A 63 -5.77 -21.27 3.83
N GLU A 64 -6.43 -22.29 3.26
CA GLU A 64 -5.80 -23.26 2.35
C GLU A 64 -5.21 -22.60 1.09
N ASP A 65 -5.68 -21.40 0.72
CA ASP A 65 -5.26 -20.72 -0.52
C ASP A 65 -4.90 -19.23 -0.29
N THR A 66 -3.77 -19.00 0.39
CA THR A 66 -3.21 -17.64 0.60
C THR A 66 -2.96 -16.92 -0.73
N ASP A 67 -2.50 -17.64 -1.76
CA ASP A 67 -2.20 -17.05 -3.07
C ASP A 67 -3.45 -16.52 -3.76
N ARG A 68 -4.55 -17.28 -3.71
CA ARG A 68 -5.84 -16.81 -4.22
C ARG A 68 -6.30 -15.54 -3.51
N ILE A 69 -6.18 -15.49 -2.19
CA ILE A 69 -6.54 -14.30 -1.41
C ILE A 69 -5.71 -13.09 -1.85
N VAL A 70 -4.40 -13.26 -2.02
CA VAL A 70 -3.50 -12.21 -2.48
C VAL A 70 -3.90 -11.71 -3.88
N ILE A 71 -4.24 -12.62 -4.79
CA ILE A 71 -4.73 -12.28 -6.13
C ILE A 71 -6.03 -11.48 -6.04
N GLU A 72 -7.00 -11.92 -5.24
CA GLU A 72 -8.28 -11.22 -5.04
C GLU A 72 -8.09 -9.80 -4.48
N ILE A 73 -7.16 -9.63 -3.53
CA ILE A 73 -6.77 -8.31 -3.00
C ILE A 73 -6.27 -7.41 -4.13
N PHE A 74 -5.32 -7.87 -4.95
CA PHE A 74 -4.79 -7.03 -6.03
C PHE A 74 -5.82 -6.76 -7.13
N LEU A 75 -6.71 -7.72 -7.44
CA LEU A 75 -7.83 -7.50 -8.35
C LEU A 75 -8.76 -6.41 -7.83
N ALA A 76 -9.09 -6.41 -6.53
CA ALA A 76 -9.91 -5.36 -5.92
C ALA A 76 -9.22 -3.99 -6.00
N VAL A 77 -7.92 -3.92 -5.75
CA VAL A 77 -7.13 -2.68 -5.88
C VAL A 77 -7.15 -2.17 -7.32
N TRP A 78 -6.98 -3.04 -8.32
CA TRP A 78 -7.02 -2.67 -9.73
C TRP A 78 -8.37 -2.05 -10.13
N GLN A 79 -9.47 -2.63 -9.66
CA GLN A 79 -10.80 -2.08 -9.94
C GLN A 79 -11.03 -0.74 -9.25
N GLU A 80 -10.62 -0.61 -7.98
CA GLU A 80 -10.78 0.64 -7.23
C GLU A 80 -9.95 1.79 -7.81
N LEU A 81 -8.70 1.54 -8.21
CA LEU A 81 -7.85 2.57 -8.83
C LEU A 81 -8.44 3.12 -10.13
N ARG A 82 -9.21 2.31 -10.85
CA ARG A 82 -9.81 2.68 -12.14
C ARG A 82 -11.22 3.24 -12.00
N ASP A 83 -11.78 3.25 -10.79
CA ASP A 83 -13.07 3.85 -10.52
C ASP A 83 -12.93 5.39 -10.48
N PRO A 84 -13.51 6.12 -11.45
CA PRO A 84 -13.43 7.58 -11.50
C PRO A 84 -14.10 8.26 -10.30
N GLY A 85 -15.03 7.59 -9.60
CA GLY A 85 -15.66 8.08 -8.38
C GLY A 85 -14.82 7.87 -7.12
N CYS A 86 -13.73 7.10 -7.21
CA CYS A 86 -12.91 6.68 -6.09
C CYS A 86 -11.43 6.96 -6.35
N HIS A 87 -11.07 8.24 -6.49
CA HIS A 87 -9.66 8.64 -6.69
C HIS A 87 -8.87 8.52 -5.38
N ARG A 88 -8.41 7.31 -5.06
CA ARG A 88 -7.59 7.00 -3.88
C ARG A 88 -6.24 6.48 -4.33
N GLY A 89 -5.17 6.90 -3.64
CA GLY A 89 -3.83 6.38 -3.91
C GLY A 89 -3.72 4.88 -3.61
N PHE A 90 -2.82 4.18 -4.31
CA PHE A 90 -2.65 2.73 -4.26
C PHE A 90 -2.63 2.14 -2.85
N LEU A 91 -1.86 2.73 -1.92
CA LEU A 91 -1.76 2.22 -0.54
C LEU A 91 -3.10 2.26 0.22
N ARG A 92 -3.94 3.27 -0.05
CA ARG A 92 -5.27 3.36 0.57
C ARG A 92 -6.18 2.26 0.05
N SER A 93 -6.20 2.04 -1.27
CA SER A 93 -6.97 0.95 -1.87
C SER A 93 -6.47 -0.42 -1.41
N LEU A 94 -5.15 -0.62 -1.33
CA LEU A 94 -4.55 -1.85 -0.81
C LEU A 94 -4.94 -2.13 0.64
N GLY A 95 -4.83 -1.14 1.52
CA GLY A 95 -5.23 -1.30 2.92
C GLY A 95 -6.73 -1.61 3.08
N ARG A 96 -7.57 -1.04 2.21
CA ARG A 96 -9.01 -1.26 2.21
C ARG A 96 -9.37 -2.67 1.74
N ALA A 97 -8.74 -3.14 0.67
CA ALA A 97 -8.89 -4.50 0.15
C ALA A 97 -8.45 -5.54 1.19
N LEU A 98 -7.28 -5.34 1.81
CA LEU A 98 -6.80 -6.15 2.93
C LEU A 98 -7.82 -6.18 4.08
N ALA A 99 -8.31 -5.02 4.53
CA ALA A 99 -9.28 -4.97 5.62
C ALA A 99 -10.62 -5.65 5.26
N ALA A 100 -11.06 -5.58 4.00
CA ALA A 100 -12.26 -6.28 3.54
C ALA A 100 -12.08 -7.81 3.60
N GLU A 101 -10.94 -8.30 3.14
CA GLU A 101 -10.60 -9.72 3.16
C GLU A 101 -10.46 -10.28 4.58
N LEU A 102 -9.71 -9.57 5.43
CA LEU A 102 -9.53 -9.97 6.83
C LEU A 102 -10.85 -9.96 7.62
N ARG A 103 -11.83 -9.14 7.23
CA ARG A 103 -13.17 -9.18 7.83
C ARG A 103 -13.95 -10.41 7.38
N ARG A 104 -13.87 -10.79 6.09
CA ARG A 104 -14.53 -12.00 5.57
C ARG A 104 -14.06 -13.24 6.32
N HIS A 105 -12.74 -13.39 6.48
CA HIS A 105 -12.15 -14.56 7.15
C HIS A 105 -12.26 -14.58 8.68
N ARG A 106 -12.77 -13.51 9.31
CA ARG A 106 -13.08 -13.53 10.76
C ARG A 106 -14.53 -13.92 11.05
N SER A 107 -15.37 -14.00 10.03
CA SER A 107 -16.80 -14.29 10.16
C SER A 107 -17.16 -15.74 9.83
N ASP A 108 -16.22 -16.51 9.30
CA ASP A 108 -16.22 -17.98 9.25
C ASP A 108 -15.53 -18.53 10.51
#